data_AF-A0A2E7PUI6-F1
#
_entry.id   AF-A0A2E7PUI6-F1
#
_cell.length_a   1.000
_cell.length_b   1.000
_cell.length_c   1.000
_cell.angle_alpha   90.00
_cell.angle_beta   90.00
_cell.angle_gamma   90.00
#
_symmetry.space_group_name_H-M   'P 1'
#
loop_
_entity.id
_entity.type
_entity.pdbx_description
1 polymer ?
#
loop_
_entity_poly.entity_id
_entity_poly.type
_entity_poly.pdbx_seq_one_letter_code
_entity_poly.pdbx_strand_id
1 'polypeptide(L)'
;MMKVNDFQKYEVTLSISYEDYFRLIYDTKYLIEARLGPDRTFIARKSVYGNSRKKAVQKAVQWFWKDFKGVLGPAHKVMTVNDPFDEVNYHDGFACNDLANKYLEEGTIVRVLEEAKGDLARDESEGSENHPPNSLKRIRRRRKEDVEIAPRLFQTSGGSIYYKVSAVPAGKSGRAKTKSVKLSSKSLEKALREVSRRGLDKGLHVAKSSKRISPLSKQAA
;
A
#
# COMPACT_ATOMS: atom_id res chain seq x y z
N MET A 1 -1.34 -12.67 -32.02
CA MET A 1 -1.75 -12.79 -30.60
C MET A 1 -0.90 -13.90 -29.99
N MET A 2 0.22 -13.56 -29.33
CA MET A 2 1.14 -14.56 -28.76
C MET A 2 0.50 -15.24 -27.55
N LYS A 3 0.58 -16.57 -27.48
CA LYS A 3 0.27 -17.35 -26.28
C LYS A 3 1.23 -16.88 -25.19
N VAL A 4 0.72 -16.18 -24.18
CA VAL A 4 1.50 -15.84 -22.98
C VAL A 4 1.93 -17.16 -22.35
N ASN A 5 3.24 -17.37 -22.23
CA ASN A 5 3.83 -18.61 -21.73
C ASN A 5 3.31 -18.93 -20.32
N ASP A 6 2.52 -20.00 -20.20
CA ASP A 6 2.03 -20.54 -18.91
C ASP A 6 3.11 -21.29 -18.10
N PHE A 7 4.40 -21.10 -18.43
CA PHE A 7 5.48 -22.01 -18.03
C PHE A 7 6.74 -21.32 -17.48
N GLN A 8 6.68 -20.05 -17.07
CA GLN A 8 7.82 -19.47 -16.37
C GLN A 8 8.06 -20.23 -15.06
N LYS A 9 9.31 -20.68 -14.88
CA LYS A 9 9.73 -21.46 -13.72
C LYS A 9 10.23 -20.52 -12.63
N TYR A 10 9.62 -20.63 -11.47
CA TYR A 10 10.04 -19.96 -10.24
C TYR A 10 10.49 -21.03 -9.24
N GLU A 11 11.39 -20.65 -8.35
CA GLU A 11 11.88 -21.47 -7.27
C GLU A 11 11.41 -20.88 -5.94
N VAL A 12 10.76 -21.74 -5.15
CA VAL A 12 10.39 -21.46 -3.77
C VAL A 12 11.46 -22.07 -2.89
N THR A 13 12.01 -21.28 -1.99
CA THR A 13 12.99 -21.72 -0.99
C THR A 13 12.35 -21.69 0.39
N LEU A 14 12.46 -22.79 1.12
CA LEU A 14 12.10 -22.88 2.53
C LEU A 14 13.36 -22.95 3.38
N SER A 15 13.50 -22.03 4.33
CA SER A 15 14.53 -22.02 5.37
C SER A 15 13.92 -22.56 6.65
N ILE A 16 14.37 -23.74 7.06
CA ILE A 16 13.75 -24.54 8.12
C ILE A 16 14.76 -24.71 9.25
N SER A 17 14.34 -24.43 10.48
CA SER A 17 15.22 -24.59 11.64
C SER A 17 15.64 -26.06 11.80
N TYR A 18 16.83 -26.29 12.40
CA TYR A 18 17.31 -27.63 12.67
C TYR A 18 16.28 -28.48 13.44
N GLU A 19 15.67 -27.91 14.47
CA GLU A 19 14.70 -28.62 15.31
C GLU A 19 13.42 -28.96 14.56
N ASP A 20 12.87 -28.01 13.80
CA ASP A 20 11.63 -28.23 13.05
C ASP A 20 11.81 -29.24 11.92
N TYR A 21 13.00 -29.26 11.30
CA TYR A 21 13.32 -30.23 10.27
C TYR A 21 13.18 -31.67 10.76
N PHE A 22 13.84 -32.02 11.88
CA PHE A 22 13.78 -33.38 12.42
C PHE A 22 12.41 -33.77 12.98
N ARG A 23 11.63 -32.80 13.44
CA ARG A 23 10.23 -33.03 13.82
C ARG A 23 9.36 -33.41 12.63
N LEU A 24 9.65 -32.86 11.45
CA LEU A 24 8.77 -32.93 10.28
C LEU A 24 9.25 -33.88 9.17
N ILE A 25 10.50 -34.35 9.22
CA ILE A 25 11.13 -35.10 8.12
C ILE A 25 10.34 -36.35 7.71
N TYR A 26 9.62 -36.97 8.65
CA TYR A 26 8.81 -38.17 8.38
C TYR A 26 7.37 -37.87 7.94
N ASP A 27 6.89 -36.65 8.15
CA ASP A 27 5.51 -36.25 7.85
C ASP A 27 5.34 -35.71 6.43
N THR A 28 6.42 -35.16 5.84
CA THR A 28 6.34 -34.51 4.53
C THR A 28 7.51 -34.89 3.62
N LYS A 29 7.17 -35.45 2.44
CA LYS A 29 8.15 -35.88 1.42
C LYS A 29 9.12 -34.77 1.00
N TYR A 30 8.71 -33.51 1.06
CA TYR A 30 9.48 -32.36 0.57
C TYR A 30 10.66 -31.99 1.47
N LEU A 31 10.69 -32.46 2.71
CA LEU A 31 11.81 -32.23 3.60
C LEU A 31 12.96 -33.19 3.35
N ILE A 32 12.70 -34.35 2.74
CA ILE A 32 13.74 -35.36 2.47
C ILE A 32 14.84 -34.81 1.52
N GLU A 33 14.48 -33.87 0.65
CA GLU A 33 15.42 -33.22 -0.27
C GLU A 33 16.12 -31.99 0.33
N ALA A 34 15.75 -31.58 1.54
CA ALA A 34 16.36 -30.43 2.17
C ALA A 34 17.85 -30.69 2.45
N ARG A 35 18.67 -29.67 2.22
CA ARG A 35 20.12 -29.74 2.48
C ARG A 35 20.46 -28.83 3.64
N LEU A 36 21.38 -29.28 4.49
CA LEU A 36 21.89 -28.45 5.58
C LEU A 36 22.68 -27.29 4.96
N GLY A 37 22.18 -26.08 5.16
CA GLY A 37 22.83 -24.85 4.76
C GLY A 37 23.62 -24.20 5.90
N PRO A 38 24.02 -22.93 5.71
CA PRO A 38 24.63 -22.12 6.75
C PRO A 38 23.71 -22.01 7.99
N ASP A 39 24.31 -21.69 9.13
CA ASP A 39 23.60 -21.40 10.39
C ASP A 39 22.70 -22.54 10.90
N ARG A 40 23.05 -23.79 10.54
CA ARG A 40 22.27 -25.01 10.91
C ARG A 40 20.83 -24.98 10.41
N THR A 41 20.60 -24.29 9.29
CA THR A 41 19.26 -24.18 8.69
C THR A 41 19.14 -25.16 7.53
N PHE A 42 18.07 -25.96 7.50
CA PHE A 42 17.79 -26.82 6.35
C PHE A 42 17.10 -26.02 5.25
N ILE A 43 17.62 -26.14 4.03
CA ILE A 43 17.11 -25.45 2.85
C ILE A 43 16.40 -26.47 1.96
N ALA A 44 15.10 -26.33 1.81
CA ALA A 44 14.31 -27.10 0.85
C ALA A 44 13.92 -26.21 -0.33
N ARG A 45 13.98 -26.76 -1.55
CA ARG A 45 13.64 -26.03 -2.78
C ARG A 45 12.51 -26.72 -3.51
N LYS A 46 11.59 -25.93 -4.06
CA LYS A 46 10.49 -26.42 -4.87
C LYS A 46 10.27 -25.53 -6.09
N SER A 47 10.16 -26.16 -7.26
CA SER A 47 9.79 -25.44 -8.47
C SER A 47 8.28 -25.21 -8.55
N VAL A 48 7.88 -24.00 -8.93
CA VAL A 48 6.51 -23.60 -9.19
C VAL A 48 6.44 -22.92 -10.55
N TYR A 49 5.42 -23.25 -11.34
CA TYR A 49 5.25 -22.69 -12.67
C TYR A 49 4.10 -21.68 -12.68
N GLY A 50 4.29 -20.57 -13.36
CA GLY A 50 3.29 -19.53 -13.54
C GLY A 50 3.55 -18.71 -14.80
N ASN A 51 2.66 -17.77 -15.10
CA ASN A 51 2.85 -16.77 -16.14
C ASN A 51 3.33 -15.42 -15.60
N SER A 52 3.54 -15.34 -14.28
CA SER A 52 4.01 -14.18 -13.54
C SER A 52 4.42 -14.60 -12.14
N ARG A 53 5.33 -13.85 -11.52
CA ARG A 53 5.74 -14.03 -10.12
C ARG A 53 4.55 -13.95 -9.18
N LYS A 54 3.58 -13.07 -9.48
CA LYS A 54 2.32 -12.97 -8.74
C LYS A 54 1.59 -14.31 -8.64
N LYS A 55 1.46 -15.03 -9.77
CA LYS A 55 0.83 -16.34 -9.80
C LYS A 55 1.70 -17.41 -9.15
N ALA A 56 3.02 -17.32 -9.28
CA ALA A 56 3.94 -18.22 -8.59
C ALA A 56 3.84 -18.10 -7.07
N VAL A 57 3.85 -16.88 -6.53
CA VAL A 57 3.66 -16.60 -5.10
C VAL A 57 2.30 -17.12 -4.62
N GLN A 58 1.23 -16.90 -5.38
CA GLN A 58 -0.10 -17.43 -5.03
C GLN A 58 -0.07 -18.96 -4.88
N LYS A 59 0.53 -19.67 -5.84
CA LYS A 59 0.68 -21.13 -5.80
C LYS A 59 1.60 -21.59 -4.66
N ALA A 60 2.67 -20.86 -4.39
CA ALA A 60 3.62 -21.14 -3.31
C ALA A 60 2.94 -21.05 -1.94
N VAL A 61 2.17 -19.98 -1.70
CA VAL A 61 1.41 -19.81 -0.44
C VAL A 61 0.35 -20.91 -0.27
N GLN A 62 -0.40 -21.25 -1.33
CA GLN A 62 -1.36 -22.34 -1.28
C GLN A 62 -0.70 -23.68 -0.97
N TRP A 63 0.44 -23.96 -1.60
CA TRP A 63 1.23 -25.15 -1.32
C TRP A 63 1.71 -25.19 0.13
N PHE A 64 2.27 -24.09 0.63
CA PHE A 64 2.79 -24.00 1.99
C PHE A 64 1.71 -24.36 3.03
N TRP A 65 0.53 -23.76 2.92
CA TRP A 65 -0.56 -24.01 3.87
C TRP A 65 -1.17 -25.40 3.73
N LYS A 66 -1.26 -25.93 2.50
CA LYS A 66 -1.79 -27.27 2.27
C LYS A 66 -0.92 -28.35 2.89
N ASP A 67 0.40 -28.23 2.72
CA ASP A 67 1.33 -29.31 3.07
C ASP A 67 1.85 -29.17 4.51
N PHE A 68 2.10 -27.95 4.99
CA PHE A 68 2.68 -27.74 6.32
C PHE A 68 1.66 -27.34 7.39
N LYS A 69 0.45 -26.89 7.03
CA LYS A 69 -0.66 -26.59 7.95
C LYS A 69 -0.26 -25.73 9.18
N GLY A 70 0.72 -24.84 9.02
CA GLY A 70 1.23 -23.96 10.08
C GLY A 70 2.32 -24.54 10.98
N VAL A 71 2.76 -25.78 10.79
CA VAL A 71 3.79 -26.40 11.65
C VAL A 71 5.15 -25.70 11.50
N LEU A 72 5.49 -25.21 10.31
CA LEU A 72 6.69 -24.39 10.06
C LEU A 72 6.52 -22.92 10.49
N GLY A 73 5.42 -22.58 11.16
CA GLY A 73 5.08 -21.21 11.52
C GLY A 73 4.66 -20.36 10.32
N PRO A 74 4.72 -19.02 10.45
CA PRO A 74 4.27 -18.11 9.41
C PRO A 74 5.17 -18.14 8.16
N ALA A 75 4.54 -18.24 6.99
CA ALA A 75 5.25 -18.32 5.70
C ALA A 75 6.27 -17.18 5.47
N HIS A 76 6.03 -15.97 5.98
CA HIS A 76 6.91 -14.82 5.75
C HIS A 76 8.29 -14.94 6.41
N LYS A 77 8.45 -15.84 7.41
CA LYS A 77 9.73 -16.08 8.09
C LYS A 77 10.56 -17.16 7.42
N VAL A 78 9.90 -18.12 6.78
CA VAL A 78 10.54 -19.36 6.31
C VAL A 78 10.55 -19.49 4.80
N MET A 79 9.65 -18.81 4.08
CA MET A 79 9.47 -18.99 2.64
C MET A 79 9.89 -17.75 1.85
N THR A 80 10.70 -17.96 0.83
CA THR A 80 11.03 -16.98 -0.21
C THR A 80 10.73 -17.55 -1.60
N VAL A 81 10.50 -16.67 -2.55
CA VAL A 81 10.30 -16.99 -3.97
C VAL A 81 11.25 -16.13 -4.77
N ASN A 82 12.02 -16.74 -5.65
CA ASN A 82 12.98 -16.00 -6.48
C ASN A 82 12.30 -15.08 -7.49
N ASP A 83 13.08 -14.21 -8.13
CA ASP A 83 12.64 -13.33 -9.22
C ASP A 83 13.53 -13.49 -10.46
N PRO A 84 13.48 -14.64 -11.16
CA PRO A 84 14.41 -14.95 -12.24
C PRO A 84 14.14 -14.18 -13.54
N PHE A 85 13.03 -13.45 -13.61
CA PHE A 85 12.60 -12.68 -14.79
C PHE A 85 12.53 -11.18 -14.51
N ASP A 86 13.11 -10.72 -13.40
CA ASP A 86 13.18 -9.32 -13.01
C ASP A 86 11.81 -8.62 -13.06
N GLU A 87 10.78 -9.29 -12.54
CA GLU A 87 9.42 -8.73 -12.49
C GLU A 87 9.26 -7.70 -11.38
N VAL A 88 10.07 -7.81 -10.32
CA VAL A 88 10.03 -6.92 -9.15
C VAL A 88 10.94 -5.72 -9.40
N ASN A 89 10.36 -4.66 -9.95
CA ASN A 89 11.05 -3.39 -10.22
C ASN A 89 10.42 -2.25 -9.43
N TYR A 90 11.23 -1.35 -8.89
CA TYR A 90 10.74 -0.19 -8.17
C TYR A 90 10.18 0.88 -9.13
N HIS A 91 9.06 1.49 -8.74
CA HIS A 91 8.45 2.64 -9.41
C HIS A 91 7.56 3.42 -8.43
N ASP A 92 7.10 4.62 -8.80
CA ASP A 92 6.26 5.47 -7.91
C ASP A 92 4.97 4.79 -7.44
N GLY A 93 4.45 3.88 -8.28
CA GLY A 93 3.27 3.06 -8.00
C GLY A 93 3.54 1.79 -7.20
N PHE A 94 4.78 1.53 -6.81
CA PHE A 94 5.18 0.25 -6.20
C PHE A 94 4.38 -0.02 -4.93
N ALA A 95 3.69 -1.16 -4.93
CA ALA A 95 2.83 -1.59 -3.85
C ALA A 95 3.47 -2.75 -3.10
N CYS A 96 3.98 -2.49 -1.89
CA CYS A 96 4.62 -3.48 -1.03
C CYS A 96 3.71 -4.68 -0.68
N ASN A 97 2.39 -4.48 -0.71
CA ASN A 97 1.40 -5.51 -0.41
C ASN A 97 0.95 -6.33 -1.63
N ASP A 98 1.38 -5.99 -2.85
CA ASP A 98 1.11 -6.82 -4.02
C ASP A 98 1.82 -8.17 -3.85
N LEU A 99 1.14 -9.25 -4.20
CA LEU A 99 1.68 -10.61 -4.13
C LEU A 99 2.97 -10.74 -4.95
N ALA A 100 3.08 -10.03 -6.07
CA ALA A 100 4.31 -9.98 -6.87
C ALA A 100 5.52 -9.46 -6.08
N ASN A 101 5.30 -8.69 -5.01
CA ASN A 101 6.34 -8.03 -4.21
C ASN A 101 6.49 -8.64 -2.81
N LYS A 102 5.86 -9.79 -2.56
CA LYS A 102 5.98 -10.54 -1.28
C LYS A 102 6.95 -11.70 -1.38
N TYR A 103 7.42 -12.15 -0.21
CA TYR A 103 8.33 -13.30 -0.06
C TYR A 103 9.57 -13.16 -0.94
N LEU A 104 10.13 -11.95 -1.01
CA LEU A 104 11.30 -11.67 -1.82
C LEU A 104 12.53 -12.38 -1.24
N GLU A 105 13.41 -12.85 -2.12
CA GLU A 105 14.74 -13.29 -1.72
C GLU A 105 15.66 -12.09 -1.47
N GLU A 106 16.74 -12.34 -0.74
CA GLU A 106 17.67 -11.31 -0.27
C GLU A 106 18.26 -10.48 -1.43
N GLY A 107 18.63 -11.14 -2.53
CA GLY A 107 19.16 -10.46 -3.72
C GLY A 107 18.17 -9.48 -4.33
N THR A 108 16.90 -9.89 -4.49
CA THR A 108 15.83 -9.00 -4.99
C THR A 108 15.56 -7.85 -4.03
N ILE A 109 15.57 -8.09 -2.71
CA ILE A 109 15.40 -7.03 -1.70
C ILE A 109 16.48 -5.97 -1.85
N VAL A 110 17.76 -6.39 -1.91
CA VAL A 110 18.89 -5.46 -2.03
C VAL A 110 18.76 -4.60 -3.30
N ARG A 111 18.52 -5.24 -4.45
CA ARG A 111 18.31 -4.53 -5.73
C ARG A 111 17.20 -3.48 -5.64
N VAL A 112 16.02 -3.87 -5.15
CA VAL A 112 14.86 -2.98 -5.08
C VAL A 112 15.08 -1.83 -4.09
N LEU A 113 15.81 -2.07 -2.99
CA LEU A 113 16.17 -1.01 -2.05
C LEU A 113 17.15 0.00 -2.66
N GLU A 114 18.11 -0.46 -3.46
CA GLU A 114 19.02 0.42 -4.21
C GLU A 114 18.27 1.28 -5.23
N GLU A 115 17.34 0.68 -5.99
CA GLU A 115 16.47 1.40 -6.93
C GLU A 115 15.57 2.44 -6.23
N ALA A 116 15.08 2.12 -5.04
CA ALA A 116 14.18 2.97 -4.27
C ALA A 116 14.85 4.22 -3.67
N LYS A 117 16.19 4.29 -3.62
CA LYS A 117 16.97 5.44 -3.14
C LYS A 117 16.46 6.03 -1.81
N GLY A 118 16.11 5.15 -0.87
CA GLY A 118 15.63 5.54 0.47
C GLY A 118 14.13 5.82 0.58
N ASP A 119 13.31 5.46 -0.41
CA ASP A 119 11.84 5.46 -0.27
C ASP A 119 11.32 4.17 0.42
N LEU A 120 12.03 3.06 0.25
CA LEU A 120 11.71 1.76 0.83
C LEU A 120 12.74 1.33 1.89
N ALA A 121 12.28 0.51 2.83
CA ALA A 121 13.09 -0.20 3.82
C ALA A 121 12.58 -1.63 3.97
N ARG A 122 13.36 -2.50 4.63
CA ARG A 122 12.89 -3.84 5.03
C ARG A 122 11.74 -3.73 6.02
N ASP A 123 10.76 -4.61 5.86
CA ASP A 123 9.65 -4.68 6.78
C ASP A 123 9.93 -5.69 7.90
N GLU A 124 10.50 -5.16 8.99
CA GLU A 124 10.78 -5.92 10.23
C GLU A 124 9.60 -5.88 11.22
N SER A 125 8.40 -5.49 10.78
CA SER A 125 7.25 -5.46 11.68
C SER A 125 6.77 -6.86 12.03
N GLU A 126 6.30 -7.03 13.27
CA GLU A 126 5.53 -8.22 13.64
C GLU A 126 4.12 -8.09 13.05
N GLY A 127 3.86 -8.81 11.97
CA GLY A 127 2.51 -8.89 11.40
C GLY A 127 1.60 -9.82 12.21
N SER A 128 0.31 -9.77 11.92
CA SER A 128 -0.68 -10.68 12.49
C SER A 128 -0.93 -11.88 11.57
N GLU A 129 -1.63 -12.90 12.07
CA GLU A 129 -1.99 -14.09 11.29
C GLU A 129 -2.73 -13.73 9.99
N ASN A 130 -3.66 -12.78 10.05
CA ASN A 130 -4.43 -12.30 8.90
C ASN A 130 -3.69 -11.24 8.08
N HIS A 131 -2.67 -10.61 8.66
CA HIS A 131 -1.90 -9.53 8.04
C HIS A 131 -0.41 -9.76 8.26
N PRO A 132 0.18 -10.76 7.59
CA PRO A 132 1.62 -10.99 7.68
C PRO A 132 2.38 -9.76 7.15
N PRO A 133 3.58 -9.50 7.69
CA PRO A 133 4.41 -8.40 7.21
C PRO A 133 4.78 -8.63 5.75
N ASN A 134 5.13 -7.55 5.05
CA ASN A 134 5.59 -7.65 3.67
C ASN A 134 7.11 -7.90 3.65
N SER A 135 7.72 -8.03 2.48
CA SER A 135 9.20 -8.06 2.40
C SER A 135 9.80 -6.65 2.54
N LEU A 136 9.06 -5.64 2.08
CA LEU A 136 9.47 -4.24 2.06
C LEU A 136 8.35 -3.38 2.63
N LYS A 137 8.72 -2.25 3.24
CA LYS A 137 7.80 -1.19 3.68
C LYS A 137 8.27 0.15 3.16
N ARG A 138 7.34 1.08 3.00
CA ARG A 138 7.66 2.47 2.68
C ARG A 138 8.15 3.17 3.94
N ILE A 139 9.25 3.93 3.83
CA ILE A 139 9.77 4.76 4.92
C ILE A 139 8.81 5.94 5.16
N ARG A 140 8.26 6.51 4.09
CA ARG A 140 7.30 7.61 4.16
C ARG A 140 5.99 7.23 3.50
N ARG A 141 4.88 7.63 4.12
CA ARG A 141 3.56 7.46 3.53
C ARG A 141 3.46 8.30 2.25
N ARG A 142 3.12 7.67 1.12
CA ARG A 142 2.83 8.39 -0.13
C ARG A 142 1.68 9.38 0.12
N ARG A 143 1.93 10.67 -0.13
CA ARG A 143 0.86 11.66 -0.21
C ARG A 143 0.16 11.45 -1.55
N LYS A 144 -1.12 11.11 -1.50
CA LYS A 144 -1.93 11.05 -2.71
C LYS A 144 -2.22 12.49 -3.11
N GLU A 145 -1.74 12.91 -4.27
CA GLU A 145 -1.99 14.26 -4.78
C GLU A 145 -3.44 14.38 -5.23
N ASP A 146 -4.02 15.54 -4.98
CA ASP A 146 -5.36 15.86 -5.48
C ASP A 146 -5.21 16.37 -6.92
N VAL A 147 -5.99 15.82 -7.83
CA VAL A 147 -5.95 16.19 -9.25
C VAL A 147 -6.83 17.41 -9.46
N GLU A 148 -6.30 18.47 -10.08
CA GLU A 148 -7.13 19.59 -10.52
C GLU A 148 -7.98 19.15 -11.72
N ILE A 149 -9.29 19.06 -11.52
CA ILE A 149 -10.25 18.61 -12.54
C ILE A 149 -10.87 19.79 -13.32
N ALA A 150 -10.78 20.99 -12.75
CA ALA A 150 -11.22 22.26 -13.32
C ALA A 150 -10.64 23.41 -12.46
N PRO A 151 -10.69 24.67 -12.93
CA PRO A 151 -10.13 25.79 -12.17
C PRO A 151 -10.66 25.84 -10.74
N ARG A 152 -9.74 25.76 -9.76
CA ARG A 152 -10.04 25.77 -8.32
C ARG A 152 -10.83 24.55 -7.83
N LEU A 153 -11.04 23.53 -8.66
CA LEU A 153 -11.69 22.26 -8.32
C LEU A 153 -10.66 21.13 -8.30
N PHE A 154 -10.54 20.49 -7.14
CA PHE A 154 -9.60 19.41 -6.91
C PHE A 154 -10.35 18.14 -6.56
N GLN A 155 -10.00 17.02 -7.18
CA GLN A 155 -10.52 15.71 -6.84
C GLN A 155 -9.47 14.92 -6.09
N THR A 156 -9.83 14.47 -4.89
CA THR A 156 -8.96 13.57 -4.14
C THR A 156 -8.97 12.18 -4.77
N SER A 157 -7.91 11.42 -4.51
CA SER A 157 -7.85 9.99 -4.88
C SER A 157 -9.02 9.12 -4.39
N GLY A 158 -9.78 9.57 -3.38
CA GLY A 158 -11.01 8.91 -2.91
C GLY A 158 -12.28 9.34 -3.67
N GLY A 159 -12.14 10.13 -4.73
CA GLY A 159 -13.23 10.63 -5.57
C GLY A 159 -13.99 11.84 -5.01
N SER A 160 -13.59 12.37 -3.85
CA SER A 160 -14.22 13.58 -3.28
C SER A 160 -13.75 14.83 -4.00
N ILE A 161 -14.68 15.72 -4.35
CA ILE A 161 -14.36 16.98 -5.04
C ILE A 161 -14.35 18.13 -4.02
N TYR A 162 -13.35 19.00 -4.11
CA TYR A 162 -13.17 20.19 -3.29
C TYR A 162 -13.07 21.44 -4.16
N TYR A 163 -13.66 22.54 -3.70
CA TYR A 163 -13.49 23.86 -4.32
C TYR A 163 -12.60 24.76 -3.46
N LYS A 164 -11.56 25.34 -4.05
CA LYS A 164 -10.61 26.24 -3.38
C LYS A 164 -11.13 27.67 -3.43
N VAL A 165 -11.58 28.17 -2.29
CA VAL A 165 -12.04 29.54 -2.10
C VAL A 165 -10.85 30.42 -1.69
N SER A 166 -10.56 31.47 -2.46
CA SER A 166 -9.61 32.50 -2.07
C SER A 166 -10.35 33.58 -1.30
N ALA A 167 -9.97 33.84 -0.05
CA ALA A 167 -10.46 34.99 0.70
C ALA A 167 -9.72 36.24 0.24
N VAL A 168 -10.44 37.35 0.11
CA VAL A 168 -9.83 38.67 -0.12
C VAL A 168 -8.97 39.01 1.10
N PRO A 169 -7.69 39.40 0.92
CA PRO A 169 -6.83 39.74 2.04
C PRO A 169 -7.39 40.95 2.79
N ALA A 170 -7.56 40.81 4.10
CA ALA A 170 -7.89 41.93 4.97
C ALA A 170 -6.62 42.76 5.21
N GLY A 171 -6.36 43.75 4.36
CA GLY A 171 -5.28 44.74 4.54
C GLY A 171 -4.27 44.84 3.39
N LYS A 172 -3.50 45.94 3.37
CA LYS A 172 -2.58 46.33 2.28
C LYS A 172 -1.34 45.42 2.08
N SER A 173 -1.06 44.45 2.96
CA SER A 173 0.12 43.58 2.86
C SER A 173 -0.14 42.09 3.15
N GLY A 174 -1.40 41.64 3.15
CA GLY A 174 -1.74 40.26 3.51
C GLY A 174 -1.75 39.31 2.31
N ARG A 175 -1.09 38.14 2.42
CA ARG A 175 -1.28 37.03 1.47
C ARG A 175 -2.71 36.50 1.58
N ALA A 176 -3.42 36.37 0.45
CA ALA A 176 -4.78 35.84 0.41
C ALA A 176 -4.85 34.44 1.04
N LYS A 177 -5.71 34.27 2.04
CA LYS A 177 -5.92 32.96 2.69
C LYS A 177 -6.82 32.10 1.80
N THR A 178 -6.38 30.90 1.46
CA THR A 178 -7.19 29.95 0.69
C THR A 178 -7.81 28.89 1.60
N LYS A 179 -9.10 28.59 1.40
CA LYS A 179 -9.83 27.53 2.11
C LYS A 179 -10.41 26.55 1.09
N SER A 180 -10.27 25.26 1.34
CA SER A 180 -10.92 24.22 0.54
C SER A 180 -12.28 23.85 1.13
N VAL A 181 -13.32 23.80 0.30
CA VAL A 181 -14.68 23.42 0.67
C VAL A 181 -15.04 22.11 -0.01
N LYS A 182 -15.39 21.08 0.78
CA LYS A 182 -15.85 19.79 0.24
C LYS A 182 -17.21 19.94 -0.43
N LEU A 183 -17.32 19.47 -1.66
CA LEU A 183 -18.58 19.38 -2.40
C LEU A 183 -19.25 18.04 -2.15
N SER A 184 -20.58 18.03 -2.22
CA SER A 184 -21.39 16.80 -2.12
C SER A 184 -21.46 16.05 -3.46
N SER A 185 -21.19 16.75 -4.56
CA SER A 185 -21.17 16.22 -5.92
C SER A 185 -20.01 15.26 -6.17
N LYS A 186 -20.29 14.21 -6.96
CA LYS A 186 -19.32 13.18 -7.38
C LYS A 186 -18.88 13.31 -8.84
N SER A 187 -19.49 14.20 -9.62
CA SER A 187 -19.13 14.47 -11.01
C SER A 187 -18.82 15.94 -11.22
N LEU A 188 -17.96 16.25 -12.20
CA LEU A 188 -17.52 17.61 -12.51
C LEU A 188 -18.71 18.54 -12.79
N GLU A 189 -19.65 18.10 -13.64
CA GLU A 189 -20.79 18.92 -14.04
C GLU A 189 -21.71 19.27 -12.85
N LYS A 190 -21.96 18.32 -11.95
CA LYS A 190 -22.74 18.56 -10.73
C LYS A 190 -21.98 19.44 -9.75
N ALA A 191 -20.66 19.27 -9.66
CA ALA A 191 -19.79 20.09 -8.83
C ALA A 191 -19.82 21.56 -9.26
N LEU A 192 -19.76 21.84 -10.57
CA LEU A 192 -19.88 23.21 -11.10
C LEU A 192 -21.23 23.84 -10.75
N ARG A 193 -22.34 23.11 -10.96
CA ARG A 193 -23.68 23.56 -10.57
C ARG A 193 -23.78 23.82 -9.06
N GLU A 194 -23.19 22.95 -8.25
CA GLU A 194 -23.16 23.08 -6.80
C GLU A 194 -22.34 24.30 -6.34
N VAL A 195 -21.21 24.58 -6.98
CA VAL A 195 -20.38 25.76 -6.71
C VAL A 195 -21.20 27.03 -6.93
N SER A 196 -21.85 27.16 -8.08
CA SER A 196 -22.69 28.32 -8.40
C SER A 196 -23.91 28.42 -7.46
N ARG A 197 -24.56 27.28 -7.15
CA ARG A 197 -25.71 27.23 -6.21
C ARG A 197 -25.32 27.66 -4.79
N ARG A 198 -24.13 27.28 -4.33
CA ARG A 198 -23.58 27.66 -3.02
C ARG A 198 -22.91 29.04 -3.03
N GLY A 199 -22.77 29.68 -4.20
CA GLY A 199 -22.13 30.98 -4.37
C GLY A 199 -20.65 30.99 -3.98
N LEU A 200 -19.93 29.88 -4.12
CA LEU A 200 -18.52 29.77 -3.69
C LEU A 200 -17.56 30.53 -4.62
N ASP A 201 -17.99 30.76 -5.87
CA ASP A 201 -17.34 31.51 -6.94
C ASP A 201 -17.48 33.03 -6.77
N LYS A 202 -18.57 33.47 -6.13
CA LYS A 202 -18.83 34.87 -5.79
C LYS A 202 -18.08 35.18 -4.50
N GLY A 203 -16.98 35.94 -4.56
CA GLY A 203 -15.99 36.19 -3.49
C GLY A 203 -16.45 36.79 -2.14
N LEU A 204 -17.61 36.39 -1.62
CA LEU A 204 -18.26 36.86 -0.41
C LEU A 204 -18.37 35.72 0.60
N HIS A 205 -17.27 35.42 1.29
CA HIS A 205 -17.40 34.97 2.67
C HIS A 205 -17.12 36.15 3.60
N VAL A 206 -18.19 36.96 3.72
CA VAL A 206 -18.47 37.83 4.86
C VAL A 206 -18.05 37.10 6.13
N ALA A 207 -17.17 37.74 6.90
CA ALA A 207 -16.85 37.34 8.26
C ALA A 207 -18.16 37.00 8.98
N LYS A 208 -18.30 35.78 9.50
CA LYS A 208 -19.41 35.46 10.40
C LYS A 208 -19.26 36.35 11.63
N SER A 209 -19.91 37.51 11.65
CA SER A 209 -20.20 38.20 12.89
C SER A 209 -21.16 37.29 13.64
N SER A 210 -20.67 36.61 14.68
CA SER A 210 -21.55 36.03 15.68
C SER A 210 -22.31 37.19 16.32
N LYS A 211 -23.52 37.47 15.83
CA LYS A 211 -24.48 38.23 16.64
C LYS A 211 -24.81 37.34 17.84
N ARG A 212 -24.04 37.48 18.91
CA ARG A 212 -24.49 37.11 20.25
C ARG A 212 -25.77 37.91 20.48
N ILE A 213 -26.90 37.22 20.50
CA ILE A 213 -28.14 37.78 21.00
C ILE A 213 -27.88 37.97 22.50
N SER A 214 -27.67 39.22 22.92
CA SER A 214 -27.63 39.57 24.34
C SER A 214 -29.04 39.40 24.91
N PRO A 215 -29.21 38.79 26.10
CA PRO A 215 -30.52 38.66 26.71
C PRO A 215 -31.04 40.07 27.05
N LEU A 216 -32.31 40.33 26.74
CA LEU A 216 -32.99 41.56 27.14
C LEU A 216 -32.90 41.71 28.66
N SER A 217 -32.36 42.84 29.11
CA SER A 217 -32.41 43.29 30.48
C SER A 217 -33.86 43.46 30.92
N LYS A 218 -34.32 42.65 31.88
CA LYS A 218 -35.46 43.02 32.72
C LYS A 218 -34.99 44.16 33.64
N GLN A 219 -35.40 45.38 33.35
CA GLN A 219 -35.49 46.43 34.36
C GLN A 219 -36.92 46.54 34.85
N ALA A 220 -37.02 46.85 36.13
CA ALA A 220 -38.14 46.64 37.04
C ALA A 220 -39.29 47.65 36.89
N ALA A 221 -40.47 47.22 37.34
CA ALA A 221 -41.30 47.91 38.32
C ALA A 221 -42.19 46.86 39.01
#